data_AF-A0A2V5RPL9-F1
#
_entry.id   AF-A0A2V5RPL9-F1
#
_cell.length_a   1.000
_cell.length_b   1.000
_cell.length_c   1.000
_cell.angle_alpha   90.00
_cell.angle_beta   90.00
_cell.angle_gamma   90.00
#
_symmetry.space_group_name_H-M   'P 1'
#
loop_
_entity.id
_entity.type
_entity.pdbx_description
1 polymer ?
#
loop_
_entity_poly.entity_id
_entity_poly.type
_entity_poly.pdbx_seq_one_letter_code
_entity_poly.pdbx_strand_id
1 'polypeptide(L)'
;AIPFVLPGQENLEWQLILDTMDANGFLAEPKKFASGDDVDLRGRACCLLQLVRGAQAQARAESWKKRPVEFPPLSAEEERARRK
;
A
#
# COMPACT_ATOMS: atom_id res chain seq x y z
N ALA A 1 -8.82 12.58 -1.29
CA ALA A 1 -8.23 11.26 -1.60
C ALA A 1 -7.48 10.80 -0.35
N ILE A 2 -7.38 9.49 -0.13
CA ILE A 2 -6.53 8.96 0.95
C ILE A 2 -5.21 8.56 0.28
N PRO A 3 -4.06 9.14 0.69
CA PRO A 3 -2.77 8.70 0.17
C PRO A 3 -2.49 7.29 0.67
N PHE A 4 -2.27 6.37 -0.25
CA PHE A 4 -1.91 4.99 0.04
C PHE A 4 -0.45 4.75 -0.34
N VAL A 5 0.41 4.54 0.65
CA VAL A 5 1.84 4.27 0.43
C VAL A 5 2.01 2.83 -0.06
N LEU A 6 2.66 2.65 -1.21
CA LEU A 6 2.88 1.34 -1.80
C LEU A 6 3.85 0.47 -0.97
N PRO A 7 3.54 -0.82 -0.79
CA PRO A 7 4.31 -1.72 0.04
C PRO A 7 5.61 -2.18 -0.62
N GLY A 8 6.45 -2.79 0.20
CA GLY A 8 7.66 -3.50 -0.19
C GLY A 8 8.96 -2.76 0.14
N GLN A 9 10.07 -3.48 -0.01
CA GLN A 9 11.43 -2.95 0.17
C GLN A 9 11.82 -1.95 -0.93
N GLU A 10 13.00 -1.34 -0.81
CA GLU A 10 13.56 -0.46 -1.84
C GLU A 10 13.74 -1.17 -3.19
N ASN A 11 13.77 -0.40 -4.28
CA ASN A 11 14.06 -0.86 -5.65
C ASN A 11 13.03 -1.82 -6.29
N LEU A 12 11.80 -1.85 -5.78
CA LEU A 12 10.67 -2.53 -6.42
C LEU A 12 9.88 -1.57 -7.31
N GLU A 13 9.27 -2.12 -8.37
CA GLU A 13 8.40 -1.36 -9.28
C GLU A 13 7.02 -2.01 -9.38
N TRP A 14 6.00 -1.19 -9.14
CA TRP A 14 4.59 -1.50 -9.28
C TRP A 14 4.03 -0.87 -10.55
N GLN A 15 3.05 -1.52 -11.15
CA GLN A 15 2.36 -1.03 -12.33
C GLN A 15 0.85 -1.09 -12.10
N LEU A 16 0.17 0.05 -12.18
CA LEU A 16 -1.29 0.14 -12.13
C LEU A 16 -1.86 -0.32 -13.46
N ILE A 17 -2.67 -1.38 -13.42
CA ILE A 17 -3.27 -2.00 -14.60
C ILE A 17 -4.79 -1.83 -14.65
N LEU A 18 -5.44 -1.57 -13.51
CA LEU A 18 -6.88 -1.29 -13.44
C LEU A 18 -7.13 -0.19 -12.40
N ASP A 19 -8.00 0.74 -12.75
CA ASP A 19 -8.59 1.75 -11.86
C ASP A 19 -10.07 1.90 -12.23
N THR A 20 -10.98 1.53 -11.33
CA THR A 20 -12.43 1.64 -11.58
C THR A 20 -12.94 3.08 -11.68
N MET A 21 -12.10 4.07 -11.38
CA MET A 21 -12.42 5.48 -11.64
C MET A 21 -12.20 5.86 -13.11
N ASP A 22 -11.39 5.09 -13.85
CA ASP A 22 -11.31 5.20 -15.29
C ASP A 22 -12.53 4.51 -15.91
N ALA A 23 -13.16 5.16 -16.90
CA ALA A 23 -14.37 4.63 -17.54
C ALA A 23 -14.13 3.28 -18.26
N ASN A 24 -12.88 3.00 -18.65
CA ASN A 24 -12.49 1.74 -19.27
C ASN A 24 -12.12 0.66 -18.23
N GLY A 25 -11.91 1.05 -16.98
CA GLY A 25 -11.45 0.19 -15.89
C GLY A 25 -9.98 -0.20 -16.06
N PHE A 26 -9.65 -1.03 -17.04
CA PHE A 26 -8.26 -1.35 -17.39
C PHE A 26 -7.61 -0.19 -18.12
N LEU A 27 -6.42 0.20 -17.66
CA LEU A 27 -5.68 1.32 -18.25
C LEU A 27 -5.05 0.91 -19.58
N ALA A 28 -5.29 1.71 -20.63
CA ALA A 28 -4.64 1.51 -21.92
C ALA A 28 -3.12 1.67 -21.84
N GLU A 29 -2.66 2.63 -21.02
CA GLU A 29 -1.26 2.84 -20.70
C GLU A 29 -1.03 2.60 -19.21
N PRO A 30 -0.40 1.48 -18.83
CA PRO A 30 -0.16 1.17 -17.43
C PRO A 30 0.82 2.16 -16.78
N LYS A 31 0.42 2.73 -15.65
CA LYS A 31 1.25 3.70 -14.91
C LYS A 31 2.19 2.98 -13.95
N LYS A 32 3.46 3.38 -13.93
CA LYS A 32 4.49 2.82 -13.04
C LYS A 32 4.67 3.64 -11.77
N PHE A 33 5.03 2.94 -10.69
CA PHE A 33 5.30 3.49 -9.37
C PHE A 33 6.47 2.74 -8.73
N ALA A 34 7.27 3.42 -7.93
CA ALA A 34 8.23 2.78 -7.05
C ALA A 34 7.55 2.31 -5.75
N SER A 35 8.16 1.33 -5.06
CA SER A 35 7.78 1.08 -3.66
C SER A 35 8.04 2.33 -2.81
N GLY A 36 7.09 2.65 -1.92
CA GLY A 36 7.14 3.88 -1.11
C GLY A 36 6.51 5.11 -1.77
N ASP A 37 6.10 5.01 -3.03
CA ASP A 37 5.28 6.04 -3.66
C ASP A 37 3.87 6.06 -3.07
N ASP A 38 3.26 7.24 -3.09
CA ASP A 38 1.89 7.47 -2.68
C ASP A 38 0.95 7.32 -3.89
N VAL A 39 -0.10 6.51 -3.73
CA VAL A 39 -1.20 6.38 -4.69
C VAL A 39 -2.44 7.04 -4.09
N ASP A 40 -2.97 8.04 -4.80
CA ASP A 40 -4.19 8.73 -4.39
C ASP A 40 -5.42 7.89 -4.68
N LEU A 41 -5.91 7.17 -3.66
CA LEU A 41 -7.16 6.44 -3.76
C LEU A 41 -8.34 7.39 -3.56
N ARG A 42 -9.18 7.50 -4.60
CA ARG A 42 -10.43 8.26 -4.55
C ARG A 42 -11.54 7.43 -3.89
N GLY A 43 -12.59 8.09 -3.40
CA GLY A 43 -13.70 7.41 -2.75
C GLY A 43 -14.41 6.45 -3.71
N ARG A 44 -14.66 5.21 -3.27
CA ARG A 44 -15.26 4.12 -4.07
C ARG A 44 -14.44 3.69 -5.30
N ALA A 45 -13.14 3.96 -5.29
CA ALA A 45 -12.22 3.42 -6.30
C ALA A 45 -11.74 2.00 -5.91
N CYS A 46 -11.48 1.17 -6.92
CA CYS A 46 -10.70 -0.06 -6.80
C CYS A 46 -9.55 0.02 -7.81
N CYS A 47 -8.32 -0.16 -7.32
CA CYS A 47 -7.11 -0.15 -8.13
C CYS A 47 -6.43 -1.53 -8.06
N LEU A 48 -5.96 -2.04 -9.20
CA LEU A 48 -5.13 -3.25 -9.27
C LEU A 48 -3.72 -2.88 -9.71
N LEU A 49 -2.74 -3.22 -8.87
CA LEU A 49 -1.33 -3.05 -9.18
C LEU A 49 -0.63 -4.40 -9.34
N GLN A 50 0.21 -4.50 -10.36
CA GLN A 50 1.07 -5.65 -10.63
C GLN A 50 2.51 -5.32 -10.26
N LEU A 51 3.20 -6.24 -9.59
CA LEU A 51 4.65 -6.15 -9.40
C LEU A 51 5.35 -6.45 -10.73
N VAL A 52 6.11 -5.49 -11.26
CA VAL A 52 6.81 -5.62 -12.55
C VAL A 52 8.33 -5.66 -12.41
N ARG A 53 8.88 -5.27 -11.25
CA ARG A 53 10.30 -5.43 -10.90
C ARG A 53 10.50 -5.81 -9.44
N GLY A 54 11.37 -6.79 -9.22
CA GLY A 54 11.77 -7.28 -7.90
C GLY A 54 11.09 -8.59 -7.49
N ALA A 55 11.34 -9.05 -6.26
CA ALA A 55 10.85 -10.34 -5.79
C ALA A 55 9.55 -10.23 -4.98
N GLN A 56 8.66 -11.22 -5.17
CA GLN A 56 7.37 -11.28 -4.46
C GLN A 56 7.52 -11.26 -2.93
N ALA A 57 8.55 -11.91 -2.39
CA ALA A 57 8.80 -11.90 -0.94
C ALA A 57 9.09 -10.48 -0.41
N GLN A 58 9.85 -9.68 -1.18
CA GLN A 58 10.19 -8.31 -0.82
C GLN A 58 8.99 -7.36 -0.96
N ALA A 59 8.13 -7.62 -1.95
CA ALA A 59 6.94 -6.81 -2.23
C ALA A 59 5.83 -6.95 -1.17
N ARG A 60 5.81 -8.07 -0.43
CA ARG A 60 4.84 -8.35 0.64
C ARG A 60 5.22 -7.72 1.98
N ALA A 61 6.43 -7.18 2.11
CA ALA A 61 6.83 -6.44 3.30
C ALA A 61 6.08 -5.11 3.40
N GLU A 62 6.04 -4.54 4.59
CA GLU A 62 5.62 -3.14 4.73
C GLU A 62 6.51 -2.22 3.88
N SER A 63 5.96 -1.06 3.51
CA SER A 63 6.73 -0.07 2.75
C SER A 63 7.95 0.37 3.55
N TRP A 64 9.11 0.38 2.90
CA TRP A 64 10.38 0.84 3.50
C TRP A 64 10.32 2.30 3.99
N LYS A 65 9.42 3.12 3.43
CA LYS A 65 9.20 4.53 3.83
C LYS A 65 8.42 4.67 5.13
N LYS A 66 7.75 3.61 5.60
CA LYS A 66 7.01 3.66 6.87
C LYS A 66 8.00 3.75 8.03
N ARG A 67 7.71 4.66 8.97
CA ARG A 67 8.41 4.72 10.25
C ARG A 67 8.11 3.43 11.03
N PRO A 68 9.11 2.77 11.63
CA PRO A 68 8.87 1.68 12.57
C PRO A 68 7.93 2.15 13.69
N VAL A 69 6.81 1.46 13.84
CA VAL A 69 5.91 1.64 14.97
C VAL A 69 6.21 0.55 15.96
N GLU A 70 6.81 0.93 17.09
CA GLU A 70 6.88 0.03 18.24
C GLU A 70 5.50 0.02 18.89
N PHE A 71 4.86 -1.14 18.85
CA PHE A 71 3.63 -1.33 19.59
C PHE A 71 3.93 -1.36 21.08
N PRO A 72 3.10 -0.72 21.92
CA PRO A 72 3.21 -0.88 23.35
C PRO A 72 3.19 -2.37 23.72
N PRO A 73 3.96 -2.80 24.73
CA PRO A 73 3.98 -4.21 25.15
C PRO A 73 2.64 -4.66 25.75
N LEU A 74 1.75 -3.71 26.05
CA LEU A 74 0.43 -3.96 26.61
C LEU A 74 -0.52 -4.42 25.50
N SER A 75 -1.15 -5.56 25.73
CA SER A 75 -2.25 -6.04 24.91
C SER A 75 -3.45 -5.08 24.99
N ALA A 76 -4.29 -5.14 23.96
CA ALA A 76 -5.53 -4.37 23.94
C ALA A 76 -6.48 -4.74 25.11
N GLU A 77 -6.36 -5.94 25.68
CA GLU A 77 -7.15 -6.39 26.81
C GLU A 77 -6.67 -5.76 28.13
N GLU A 78 -5.35 -5.73 28.36
CA GLU A 78 -4.74 -5.08 29.52
C GLU A 78 -5.01 -3.57 29.55
N GLU A 79 -4.96 -2.90 28.40
CA GLU A 79 -5.28 -1.47 28.28
C GLU A 79 -6.75 -1.18 28.62
N ARG A 80 -7.69 -2.06 28.24
CA ARG A 80 -9.11 -1.92 28.60
C ARG A 80 -9.36 -2.14 30.09
N ALA A 81 -8.62 -3.06 30.72
CA ALA A 81 -8.75 -3.34 32.15
C ALA A 81 -8.29 -2.16 33.03
N ARG A 82 -7.26 -1.39 32.63
CA ARG A 82 -6.79 -0.20 33.34
C ARG A 82 -7.73 1.01 33.28
N ARG A 83 -8.66 1.04 32.31
CA ARG A 83 -9.60 2.15 32.11
C ARG A 83 -10.94 1.97 32.84
N LYS A 84 -11.11 0.85 33.55
CA LYS A 84 -12.21 0.60 34.49
C LYS A 84 -11.78 0.92 35.91
#